data_AF-A0A4R0GPH8-F1
#
_entry.id   AF-A0A4R0GPH8-F1
#
_cell.length_a   1.000
_cell.length_b   1.000
_cell.length_c   1.000
_cell.angle_alpha   90.00
_cell.angle_beta   90.00
_cell.angle_gamma   90.00
#
_symmetry.space_group_name_H-M   'P 1'
#
loop_
_entity.id
_entity.type
_entity.pdbx_description
1 polymer ?
#
loop_
_entity_poly.entity_id
_entity_poly.type
_entity_poly.pdbx_seq_one_letter_code
_entity_poly.pdbx_strand_id
1 'polypeptide(L)'
;MIDTRLDFSGLLDLSDDLAALSKAENRKVMRDATRAAATIFKDEAVKRAPIHTGKLKKNIVVITQRDRNGNITSGVHVRGTNPRTGNSDNSMKASNSRNAFYWKFVELGTSYMAPVPFIRPAYDARQEDAANAAFARANQAIDEALSK
;
A
#
# COMPACT_ATOMS: atom_id res chain seq x y z
N MET A 1 9.05 30.49 6.40
CA MET A 1 8.07 30.45 5.30
C MET A 1 8.59 29.41 4.33
N ILE A 2 8.00 28.22 4.28
CA ILE A 2 8.42 27.17 3.34
C ILE A 2 7.79 27.56 2.00
N ASP A 3 8.63 27.92 1.04
CA ASP A 3 8.23 28.24 -0.33
C ASP A 3 8.00 26.91 -1.07
N THR A 4 6.84 26.30 -0.87
CA THR A 4 6.46 25.09 -1.62
C THR A 4 6.02 25.51 -3.02
N ARG A 5 6.98 25.59 -3.94
CA ARG A 5 6.71 25.67 -5.37
C ARG A 5 6.14 24.32 -5.80
N LEU A 6 4.81 24.17 -5.73
CA LEU A 6 4.11 22.97 -6.13
C LEU A 6 4.09 22.91 -7.66
N ASP A 7 4.88 22.00 -8.23
CA ASP A 7 4.88 21.71 -9.66
C ASP A 7 3.84 20.63 -9.97
N PHE A 8 2.83 21.01 -10.75
CA PHE A 8 1.74 20.13 -11.17
C PHE A 8 1.86 19.69 -12.63
N SER A 9 2.87 20.15 -13.37
CA SER A 9 3.02 19.87 -14.81
C SER A 9 3.02 18.36 -15.10
N GLY A 10 3.86 17.60 -14.40
CA GLY A 10 3.91 16.15 -14.57
C GLY A 10 2.61 15.40 -14.18
N LEU A 11 1.75 15.99 -13.36
CA LEU A 11 0.44 15.40 -13.05
C LEU A 11 -0.58 15.67 -14.16
N LEU A 12 -0.50 16.83 -14.80
CA LEU A 12 -1.35 17.20 -15.93
C LEU A 12 -1.00 16.33 -17.15
N ASP A 13 0.28 16.19 -17.46
CA ASP A 13 0.74 15.34 -18.57
C ASP A 13 0.25 13.89 -18.40
N LEU A 14 0.38 13.35 -17.18
CA LEU A 14 -0.12 12.01 -16.85
C LEU A 14 -1.64 11.90 -17.04
N SER A 15 -2.39 12.94 -16.68
CA SER A 15 -3.85 12.95 -16.85
C SER A 15 -4.26 12.88 -18.31
N ASP A 16 -3.58 13.64 -19.17
CA ASP A 16 -3.86 13.68 -20.60
C ASP A 16 -3.52 12.34 -21.27
N ASP A 17 -2.38 11.75 -20.93
CA ASP A 17 -1.99 10.42 -21.40
C ASP A 17 -2.99 9.33 -20.98
N LEU A 18 -3.45 9.37 -19.72
CA LEU A 18 -4.45 8.44 -19.22
C LEU A 18 -5.81 8.60 -19.91
N ALA A 19 -6.15 9.80 -20.40
CA ALA A 19 -7.35 10.07 -21.17
C ALA A 19 -7.27 9.53 -22.60
N ALA A 20 -6.07 9.46 -23.18
CA ALA A 20 -5.84 8.87 -24.50
C ALA A 20 -5.95 7.33 -24.50
N LEU A 21 -5.73 6.69 -23.35
CA LEU A 21 -5.78 5.22 -23.21
C LEU A 21 -7.20 4.65 -23.18
N SER A 22 -7.34 3.40 -23.63
CA SER A 22 -8.58 2.65 -23.41
C SER A 22 -8.83 2.40 -21.92
N LYS A 23 -10.10 2.16 -21.55
CA LYS A 23 -10.47 1.81 -20.16
C LYS A 23 -9.77 0.55 -19.65
N ALA A 24 -9.36 -0.38 -20.53
CA ALA A 24 -8.63 -1.57 -20.13
C ALA A 24 -7.18 -1.26 -19.78
N GLU A 25 -6.51 -0.44 -20.59
CA GLU A 25 -5.14 0.00 -20.38
C GLU A 25 -5.02 0.88 -19.16
N ASN A 26 -5.89 1.90 -19.03
CA ASN A 26 -5.90 2.80 -17.88
C ASN A 26 -6.03 2.01 -16.56
N ARG A 27 -6.89 0.99 -16.51
CA ARG A 27 -6.98 0.09 -15.34
C ARG A 27 -5.69 -0.70 -15.05
N LYS A 28 -4.98 -1.15 -16.09
CA LYS A 28 -3.69 -1.84 -15.91
C LYS A 28 -2.66 -0.86 -15.35
N VAL A 29 -2.54 0.33 -15.95
CA VAL A 29 -1.62 1.40 -15.51
C VAL A 29 -1.87 1.75 -14.04
N MET A 30 -3.11 2.06 -13.67
CA MET A 30 -3.48 2.44 -12.30
C MET A 30 -3.21 1.32 -11.29
N ARG A 31 -3.48 0.07 -11.66
CA ARG A 31 -3.16 -1.09 -10.80
C ARG A 31 -1.67 -1.22 -10.55
N ASP A 32 -0.86 -1.08 -11.60
CA ASP A 32 0.58 -1.27 -11.51
C ASP A 32 1.22 -0.11 -10.74
N ALA A 33 0.80 1.13 -11.00
CA ALA A 33 1.27 2.33 -10.30
C ALA A 33 0.95 2.30 -8.80
N THR A 34 -0.31 2.05 -8.43
CA THR A 34 -0.71 1.99 -7.01
C THR A 34 -0.02 0.84 -6.28
N ARG A 35 0.19 -0.31 -6.95
CA ARG A 35 0.90 -1.45 -6.38
C ARG A 35 2.39 -1.16 -6.17
N ALA A 36 3.03 -0.41 -7.06
CA ALA A 36 4.42 0.02 -6.89
C ALA A 36 4.58 0.88 -5.62
N ALA A 37 3.73 1.90 -5.45
CA ALA A 37 3.72 2.72 -4.23
C ALA A 37 3.47 1.89 -2.97
N ALA A 38 2.46 1.03 -2.97
CA ALA A 38 2.13 0.20 -1.81
C ALA A 38 3.25 -0.80 -1.46
N THR A 39 4.06 -1.22 -2.43
CA THR A 39 5.19 -2.13 -2.20
C THR A 39 6.28 -1.46 -1.36
N ILE A 40 6.57 -0.18 -1.61
CA ILE A 40 7.53 0.60 -0.81
C ILE A 40 7.08 0.65 0.66
N PHE A 41 5.81 0.97 0.91
CA PHE A 41 5.27 0.98 2.27
C PHE A 41 5.34 -0.40 2.92
N LYS A 42 4.99 -1.45 2.18
CA LYS A 42 5.03 -2.83 2.68
C LYS A 42 6.46 -3.24 3.04
N ASP A 43 7.45 -2.93 2.20
CA ASP A 43 8.85 -3.29 2.47
C ASP A 43 9.42 -2.54 3.68
N GLU A 44 9.06 -1.26 3.84
CA GLU A 44 9.46 -0.48 5.02
C GLU A 44 8.74 -0.97 6.30
N ALA A 45 7.45 -1.29 6.22
CA ALA A 45 6.70 -1.88 7.34
C ALA A 45 7.28 -3.24 7.75
N VAL A 46 7.70 -4.07 6.79
CA VAL A 46 8.37 -5.36 7.07
C VAL A 46 9.72 -5.15 7.75
N LYS A 47 10.49 -4.13 7.40
CA LYS A 47 11.76 -3.81 8.08
C LYS A 47 11.52 -3.46 9.55
N ARG A 48 10.53 -2.61 9.82
CA ARG A 48 10.22 -2.09 11.16
C ARG A 48 9.44 -3.04 12.06
N ALA A 49 8.69 -3.98 11.48
CA ALA A 49 7.85 -4.89 12.24
C ALA A 49 8.70 -5.74 13.23
N PRO A 50 8.27 -5.86 14.49
CA PRO A 50 8.97 -6.70 15.48
C PRO A 50 8.89 -8.18 15.10
N ILE A 51 9.90 -8.95 15.52
CA ILE A 51 10.02 -10.38 15.23
C ILE A 51 9.83 -11.16 16.52
N HIS A 52 8.80 -12.01 16.54
CA HIS A 52 8.65 -13.05 17.55
C HIS A 52 8.70 -14.45 16.89
N THR A 53 7.69 -14.79 16.09
CA THR A 53 7.63 -16.05 15.30
C THR A 53 7.92 -15.85 13.80
N GLY A 54 8.09 -14.60 13.36
CA GLY A 54 8.19 -14.23 11.94
C GLY A 54 6.87 -14.23 11.16
N LYS A 55 5.75 -14.67 11.77
CA LYS A 55 4.43 -14.65 11.12
C LYS A 55 3.97 -13.24 10.76
N LEU A 56 4.25 -12.25 11.61
CA LEU A 56 3.87 -10.86 11.36
C LEU A 56 4.46 -10.36 10.03
N LYS A 57 5.80 -10.40 9.89
CA LYS A 57 6.50 -9.97 8.67
C LYS A 57 5.98 -10.65 7.41
N LYS A 58 5.73 -11.97 7.47
CA LYS A 58 5.21 -12.75 6.33
C LYS A 58 3.79 -12.35 5.92
N ASN A 59 3.01 -11.77 6.83
CA ASN A 59 1.61 -11.44 6.62
C ASN A 59 1.36 -9.95 6.31
N ILE A 60 2.39 -9.11 6.34
CA ILE A 60 2.34 -7.75 5.79
C ILE A 60 2.45 -7.87 4.27
N VAL A 61 1.34 -7.63 3.58
CA VAL A 61 1.19 -7.81 2.13
C VAL A 61 0.58 -6.58 1.48
N VAL A 62 0.74 -6.47 0.16
CA VAL A 62 0.00 -5.50 -0.65
C VAL A 62 -1.28 -6.13 -1.15
N ILE A 63 -2.42 -5.47 -0.92
CA ILE A 63 -3.69 -5.80 -1.54
C ILE A 63 -4.10 -4.67 -2.47
N THR A 64 -4.64 -5.05 -3.62
CA THR A 64 -5.29 -4.13 -4.55
C THR A 64 -6.79 -4.33 -4.42
N GLN A 65 -7.52 -3.25 -4.21
CA GLN A 65 -8.97 -3.20 -4.16
C GLN A 65 -9.49 -2.36 -5.32
N ARG A 66 -10.71 -2.67 -5.72
CA ARG A 66 -11.45 -1.93 -6.73
C ARG A 66 -12.80 -1.55 -6.14
N ASP A 67 -13.17 -0.29 -6.27
CA ASP A 67 -14.48 0.18 -5.83
C ASP A 67 -15.54 -0.03 -6.93
N ARG A 68 -16.80 0.32 -6.60
CA ARG A 68 -17.92 0.22 -7.55
C ARG A 68 -17.78 1.17 -8.74
N ASN A 69 -17.10 2.29 -8.54
CA ASN A 69 -16.88 3.32 -9.57
C ASN A 69 -15.75 2.92 -10.55
N GLY A 70 -14.97 1.90 -10.20
CA GLY A 70 -13.86 1.41 -11.00
C GLY A 70 -12.51 1.97 -10.60
N ASN A 71 -12.44 2.77 -9.52
CA ASN A 71 -11.18 3.26 -8.99
C ASN A 71 -10.39 2.09 -8.39
N ILE A 72 -9.07 2.15 -8.58
CA ILE A 72 -8.14 1.14 -8.11
C ILE A 72 -7.30 1.75 -7.00
N THR A 73 -7.28 1.07 -5.86
CA THR A 73 -6.46 1.44 -4.71
C THR A 73 -5.62 0.24 -4.29
N SER A 74 -4.35 0.47 -4.00
CA SER A 74 -3.49 -0.55 -3.42
C SER A 74 -2.94 -0.06 -2.09
N GLY A 75 -2.87 -0.94 -1.11
CA GLY A 75 -2.43 -0.59 0.24
C GLY A 75 -1.80 -1.76 0.98
N VAL A 76 -1.13 -1.42 2.08
CA VAL A 76 -0.58 -2.40 3.01
C VAL A 76 -1.71 -3.02 3.83
N HIS A 77 -1.73 -4.35 3.84
CA HIS A 77 -2.69 -5.14 4.60
C HIS A 77 -1.95 -6.19 5.42
N VAL A 78 -2.37 -6.37 6.68
CA VAL A 78 -1.88 -7.46 7.51
C VAL A 78 -2.90 -8.61 7.49
N ARG A 79 -2.51 -9.77 6.95
CA ARG A 79 -3.39 -10.95 6.88
C ARG A 79 -3.78 -11.42 8.28
N GLY A 80 -4.97 -12.03 8.38
CA GLY A 80 -5.58 -12.32 9.68
C GLY A 80 -6.28 -11.10 10.28
N THR A 81 -6.73 -10.17 9.43
CA THR A 81 -7.63 -9.07 9.78
C THR A 81 -9.05 -9.42 9.33
N ASN A 82 -10.02 -9.25 10.20
CA ASN A 82 -11.43 -9.41 9.92
C ASN A 82 -11.89 -8.31 8.93
N PRO A 83 -12.39 -8.69 7.74
CA PRO A 83 -12.75 -7.72 6.70
C PRO A 83 -13.95 -6.84 7.08
N ARG A 84 -14.81 -7.27 8.00
CA ARG A 84 -15.98 -6.51 8.45
C ARG A 84 -15.63 -5.44 9.49
N THR A 85 -14.67 -5.73 10.37
CA THR A 85 -14.38 -4.88 11.54
C THR A 85 -13.02 -4.20 11.48
N GLY A 86 -12.10 -4.65 10.60
CA GLY A 86 -10.72 -4.16 10.57
C GLY A 86 -9.91 -4.51 11.82
N ASN A 87 -10.44 -5.37 12.70
CA ASN A 87 -9.72 -5.93 13.84
C ASN A 87 -9.07 -7.26 13.46
N SER A 88 -8.22 -7.77 14.32
CA SER A 88 -7.66 -9.11 14.17
C SER A 88 -8.77 -10.17 14.06
N ASP A 89 -8.55 -11.17 13.23
CA ASP A 89 -9.50 -12.25 12.97
C ASP A 89 -9.37 -13.35 14.03
N ASN A 90 -10.34 -13.40 14.95
CA ASN A 90 -10.41 -14.39 16.03
C ASN A 90 -10.79 -15.81 15.56
N SER A 91 -11.19 -16.00 14.30
CA SER A 91 -11.59 -17.32 13.78
C SER A 91 -10.39 -18.20 13.39
N MET A 92 -9.21 -17.61 13.21
CA MET A 92 -8.02 -18.34 12.78
C MET A 92 -7.32 -19.04 13.95
N LYS A 93 -7.03 -20.34 13.77
CA LYS A 93 -6.18 -21.09 14.72
C LYS A 93 -4.81 -20.43 14.88
N ALA A 94 -4.24 -20.46 16.09
CA ALA A 94 -2.91 -19.91 16.37
C ALA A 94 -1.80 -20.57 15.54
N SER A 95 -1.96 -21.85 15.18
CA SER A 95 -1.02 -22.60 14.33
C SER A 95 -1.01 -22.14 12.88
N ASN A 96 -2.06 -21.47 12.40
CA ASN A 96 -2.15 -21.01 11.01
C ASN A 96 -1.00 -20.03 10.69
N SER A 97 -0.31 -20.25 9.56
CA SER A 97 0.80 -19.43 9.11
C SER A 97 0.38 -18.03 8.68
N ARG A 98 -0.90 -17.87 8.30
CA ARG A 98 -1.52 -16.59 7.92
C ARG A 98 -2.08 -15.79 9.09
N ASN A 99 -1.99 -16.35 10.29
CA ASN A 99 -2.52 -15.72 11.47
C ASN A 99 -1.51 -14.73 12.05
N ALA A 100 -1.74 -13.44 11.81
CA ALA A 100 -1.01 -12.35 12.46
C ALA A 100 -1.86 -11.67 13.55
N PHE A 101 -2.71 -12.41 14.27
CA PHE A 101 -3.67 -11.90 15.26
C PHE A 101 -3.18 -10.71 16.11
N TYR A 102 -1.96 -10.76 16.63
CA TYR A 102 -1.48 -9.73 17.54
C TYR A 102 -1.03 -8.42 16.88
N TRP A 103 -1.01 -8.33 15.54
CA TRP A 103 -0.43 -7.20 14.83
C TRP A 103 -1.00 -5.84 15.26
N LYS A 104 -2.32 -5.76 15.48
CA LYS A 104 -2.99 -4.50 15.80
C LYS A 104 -2.69 -4.04 17.23
N PHE A 105 -2.60 -4.99 18.16
CA PHE A 105 -2.20 -4.74 19.54
C PHE A 105 -0.74 -4.29 19.63
N VAL A 106 0.12 -4.78 18.73
CA VAL A 106 1.50 -4.32 18.62
C VAL A 106 1.55 -2.89 18.05
N GLU A 107 0.83 -2.61 16.95
CA GLU A 107 0.82 -1.29 16.31
C GLU A 107 0.27 -0.19 17.23
N LEU A 108 -0.84 -0.47 17.93
CA LEU A 108 -1.61 0.54 18.68
C LEU A 108 -1.40 0.47 20.21
N GLY A 109 -0.75 -0.58 20.70
CA GLY A 109 -0.62 -0.83 22.13
C GLY A 109 -1.92 -1.37 22.75
N THR A 110 -1.85 -1.62 24.06
CA THR A 110 -2.97 -2.05 24.90
C THR A 110 -2.86 -1.37 26.27
N SER A 111 -3.85 -1.56 27.15
CA SER A 111 -3.76 -1.12 28.55
C SER A 111 -2.55 -1.71 29.31
N TYR A 112 -1.98 -2.82 28.83
CA TYR A 112 -0.88 -3.54 29.48
C TYR A 112 0.45 -3.45 28.73
N MET A 113 0.50 -2.77 27.58
CA MET A 113 1.69 -2.75 26.70
C MET A 113 1.71 -1.48 25.85
N ALA A 114 2.85 -0.78 25.82
CA ALA A 114 3.05 0.39 24.97
C ALA A 114 3.03 0.02 23.46
N PRO A 115 2.59 0.93 22.58
CA PRO A 115 2.60 0.70 21.13
C PRO A 115 4.03 0.56 20.59
N VAL A 116 4.21 -0.37 19.67
CA VAL A 116 5.42 -0.53 18.84
C VAL A 116 5.01 -0.35 17.38
N PRO A 117 4.80 0.90 16.95
CA PRO A 117 4.25 1.18 15.63
C PRO A 117 5.27 0.86 14.53
N PHE A 118 4.82 0.20 13.48
CA PHE A 118 5.61 -0.19 12.32
C PHE A 118 4.94 0.18 11.00
N ILE A 119 3.61 0.33 10.96
CA ILE A 119 2.87 0.72 9.75
C ILE A 119 2.87 2.23 9.60
N ARG A 120 2.45 2.98 10.64
CA ARG A 120 2.39 4.45 10.51
C ARG A 120 3.77 5.07 10.24
N PRO A 121 4.85 4.69 10.95
CA PRO A 121 6.18 5.17 10.61
C PRO A 121 6.61 4.79 9.19
N ALA A 122 6.23 3.60 8.68
CA ALA A 122 6.48 3.16 7.30
C ALA A 122 5.90 4.11 6.27
N TYR A 123 4.69 4.61 6.51
CA TYR A 123 4.08 5.61 5.67
C TYR A 123 4.83 6.95 5.75
N ASP A 124 4.96 7.50 6.96
CA ASP A 124 5.51 8.85 7.16
C ASP A 124 6.95 8.97 6.59
N ALA A 125 7.76 7.90 6.71
CA ALA A 125 9.14 7.91 6.24
C ALA A 125 9.32 7.70 4.72
N ARG A 126 8.30 7.22 4.01
CA ARG A 126 8.42 6.78 2.60
C ARG A 126 7.34 7.35 1.69
N GLN A 127 6.54 8.30 2.15
CA GLN A 127 5.44 8.88 1.38
C GLN A 127 5.91 9.50 0.04
N GLU A 128 7.06 10.19 0.05
CA GLU A 128 7.65 10.79 -1.16
C GLU A 128 8.20 9.72 -2.12
N ASP A 129 8.96 8.75 -1.60
CA ASP A 129 9.47 7.61 -2.36
C ASP A 129 8.32 6.83 -3.04
N ALA A 130 7.23 6.61 -2.31
CA ALA A 130 6.05 5.93 -2.81
C ALA A 130 5.34 6.72 -3.92
N ALA A 131 5.23 8.04 -3.78
CA ALA A 131 4.66 8.90 -4.82
C ALA A 131 5.52 8.85 -6.10
N ASN A 132 6.83 9.01 -5.97
CA ASN A 132 7.77 8.94 -7.08
C ASN A 132 7.69 7.59 -7.81
N ALA A 133 7.61 6.49 -7.06
CA ALA A 133 7.48 5.16 -7.65
C ALA A 133 6.13 4.94 -8.36
N ALA A 134 5.03 5.53 -7.86
CA ALA A 134 3.76 5.51 -8.57
C ALA A 134 3.85 6.23 -9.92
N PHE A 135 4.38 7.46 -9.94
CA PHE A 135 4.54 8.23 -11.17
C PHE A 135 5.46 7.53 -12.18
N ALA A 136 6.64 7.09 -11.73
CA ALA A 136 7.57 6.37 -12.59
C ALA A 136 6.95 5.10 -13.19
N ARG A 137 6.22 4.32 -12.39
CA ARG A 137 5.55 3.11 -12.89
C ARG A 137 4.37 3.43 -13.81
N ALA A 138 3.64 4.52 -13.55
CA ALA A 138 2.53 4.95 -14.40
C ALA A 138 3.04 5.35 -15.79
N ASN A 139 4.05 6.22 -15.87
CA ASN A 139 4.66 6.64 -17.14
C ASN A 139 5.16 5.44 -17.94
N GLN A 140 5.93 4.55 -17.30
CA GLN A 140 6.40 3.33 -17.95
C GLN A 140 5.25 2.46 -18.49
N ALA A 141 4.15 2.33 -17.74
CA ALA A 141 3.01 1.50 -18.15
C ALA A 141 2.17 2.16 -19.26
N ILE A 142 2.17 3.49 -19.34
CA ILE A 142 1.56 4.27 -20.43
C ILE A 142 2.40 4.08 -21.69
N ASP A 143 3.72 4.23 -21.61
CA ASP A 143 4.62 4.00 -22.74
C ASP A 143 4.44 2.59 -23.32
N GLU A 144 4.40 1.57 -22.46
CA GLU A 144 4.11 0.17 -22.83
C GLU A 144 2.74 -0.03 -23.50
N ALA A 145 1.77 0.84 -23.21
CA ALA A 145 0.42 0.76 -23.77
C ALA A 145 0.32 1.49 -25.11
N LEU A 146 0.95 2.66 -25.23
CA LEU A 146 0.98 3.46 -26.46
C LEU A 146 1.94 2.89 -27.52
N SER A 147 2.94 2.10 -27.12
CA SER A 147 3.88 1.47 -28.04
C SER A 147 3.36 0.17 -28.70
N LYS A 148 2.09 -0.19 -28.49
CA LYS A 148 1.46 -1.40 -29.04
C LYS A 148 0.58 -1.07 -30.23
#